data_AF-A0A6P3XKM4-F1
#
_entry.id   AF-A0A6P3XKM4-F1
#
_cell.length_a   1.000
_cell.length_b   1.000
_cell.length_c   1.000
_cell.angle_alpha   90.00
_cell.angle_beta   90.00
_cell.angle_gamma   90.00
#
_symmetry.space_group_name_H-M   'P 1'
#
loop_
_entity.id
_entity.type
_entity.pdbx_description
1 polymer ?
#
loop_
_entity_poly.entity_id
_entity_poly.type
_entity_poly.pdbx_seq_one_letter_code
_entity_poly.pdbx_strand_id
1 'polypeptide(L)'
;MGKYWGNLAKISGIVYFRLSPHEQKAFKGIISEGVPNLLRRFQGSVFRVAPFFMFTYLLMEWAKEKNREIHRKNPKDYENDT
;
A
#
# COMPACT_ATOMS: atom_id res chain seq x y z
N MET A 1 18.22 31.10 -2.19
CA MET A 1 18.91 30.78 -3.47
C MET A 1 18.24 29.54 -4.05
N GLY A 2 17.87 29.51 -5.34
CA GLY A 2 17.30 28.29 -5.96
C GLY A 2 15.77 28.12 -5.97
N LYS A 3 14.97 29.19 -5.93
CA LYS A 3 13.49 29.09 -5.94
C LYS A 3 12.84 29.28 -7.32
N TYR A 4 13.60 29.66 -8.33
CA TYR A 4 13.08 30.03 -9.66
C TYR A 4 13.92 29.41 -10.78
N TRP A 5 13.25 29.12 -11.89
CA TRP A 5 13.88 28.68 -13.13
C TRP A 5 15.02 29.62 -13.53
N GLY A 6 16.16 29.04 -13.93
CA GLY A 6 17.40 29.77 -14.23
C GLY A 6 18.38 29.91 -13.05
N ASN A 7 17.94 29.74 -11.80
CA ASN A 7 18.81 29.81 -10.60
C ASN A 7 18.81 28.50 -9.77
N LEU A 8 18.37 27.39 -10.35
CA LEU A 8 18.15 26.11 -9.64
C LEU A 8 19.47 25.38 -9.33
N ALA A 9 20.28 25.14 -10.35
CA ALA A 9 21.52 24.36 -10.24
C ALA A 9 22.49 24.71 -11.38
N LYS A 10 23.79 24.53 -11.14
CA LYS A 10 24.83 24.59 -12.18
C LYS A 10 25.06 23.18 -12.71
N ILE A 11 24.60 22.90 -13.93
CA ILE A 11 24.74 21.61 -14.61
C ILE A 11 25.44 21.88 -15.96
N SER A 12 26.46 21.10 -16.29
CA SER A 12 27.22 21.23 -17.55
C SER A 12 27.43 19.88 -18.21
N GLY A 13 27.38 19.83 -19.54
CA GLY A 13 27.74 18.64 -20.32
C GLY A 13 26.65 17.58 -20.48
N ILE A 14 25.38 17.90 -20.26
CA ILE A 14 24.27 16.96 -20.45
C ILE A 14 23.42 17.38 -21.66
N VAL A 15 23.17 16.44 -22.57
CA VAL A 15 22.30 16.63 -23.73
C VAL A 15 21.07 15.73 -23.60
N TYR A 16 19.88 16.28 -23.81
CA TYR A 16 18.61 15.56 -23.72
C TYR A 16 17.91 15.53 -25.08
N PHE A 17 17.40 14.36 -25.45
CA PHE A 17 16.59 14.17 -26.66
C PHE A 17 15.14 13.88 -26.30
N ARG A 18 14.19 14.45 -27.03
CA ARG A 18 12.75 14.28 -26.82
C ARG A 18 12.02 14.24 -28.17
N LEU A 19 10.97 13.43 -28.25
CA LEU A 19 10.07 13.37 -29.40
C LEU A 19 8.80 14.19 -29.12
N SER A 20 8.15 14.71 -30.16
CA SER A 20 6.87 15.41 -30.01
C SER A 20 5.81 14.46 -29.43
N PRO A 21 4.92 14.89 -28.52
CA PRO A 21 3.84 14.05 -28.00
C PRO A 21 2.94 13.46 -29.10
N HIS A 22 2.78 14.17 -30.22
CA HIS A 22 1.98 13.72 -31.36
C HIS A 22 2.62 12.57 -32.16
N GLU A 23 3.92 12.36 -31.99
CA GLU A 23 4.69 11.29 -32.63
C GLU A 23 4.83 10.07 -31.70
N GLN A 24 4.43 10.20 -30.44
CA GLN A 24 4.52 9.14 -29.45
C GLN A 24 3.20 8.41 -29.28
N LYS A 25 3.28 7.10 -28.99
CA LYS A 25 2.12 6.30 -28.59
C LYS A 25 1.93 6.43 -27.08
N ALA A 26 0.84 7.06 -26.64
CA ALA A 26 0.56 7.32 -25.23
C ALA A 26 0.55 6.06 -24.34
N PHE A 27 0.13 4.92 -24.89
CA PHE A 27 -0.04 3.67 -24.17
C PHE A 27 0.93 2.56 -24.61
N LYS A 28 2.09 2.95 -25.17
CA LYS A 28 3.11 1.98 -25.56
C LYS A 28 3.57 1.17 -24.34
N GLY A 29 3.49 -0.15 -24.43
CA GLY A 29 4.05 -1.05 -23.42
C GLY A 29 3.25 -1.18 -22.14
N ILE A 30 1.98 -0.75 -22.06
CA ILE A 30 1.14 -0.94 -20.85
C ILE A 30 1.13 -2.41 -20.41
N ILE A 31 0.90 -3.32 -21.35
CA ILE A 31 0.75 -4.74 -21.02
C ILE A 31 2.13 -5.39 -20.94
N SER A 32 2.96 -5.24 -21.97
CA SER A 32 4.26 -5.93 -22.05
C SER A 32 5.25 -5.48 -20.99
N GLU A 33 5.35 -4.18 -20.70
CA GLU A 33 6.29 -3.63 -19.73
C GLU A 33 5.60 -3.18 -18.44
N GLY A 34 4.39 -2.62 -18.55
CA GLY A 34 3.68 -2.04 -17.42
C GLY A 34 3.21 -3.10 -16.43
N VAL A 35 2.63 -4.22 -16.88
CA VAL A 35 2.16 -5.29 -15.99
C VAL A 35 3.33 -5.96 -15.25
N PRO A 36 4.43 -6.39 -15.90
CA PRO A 36 5.58 -6.94 -15.17
C PRO A 36 6.19 -5.95 -14.18
N ASN A 37 6.29 -4.66 -14.54
CA ASN A 37 6.80 -3.64 -13.62
C ASN A 37 5.85 -3.38 -12.45
N LEU A 38 4.53 -3.43 -12.65
CA LEU A 38 3.55 -3.32 -11.58
C LEU A 38 3.71 -4.47 -10.59
N LEU A 39 3.82 -5.72 -11.08
CA LEU A 39 4.03 -6.89 -10.24
C LEU A 39 5.34 -6.80 -9.46
N ARG A 40 6.44 -6.42 -10.12
CA ARG A 40 7.73 -6.19 -9.46
C ARG A 40 7.64 -5.15 -8.34
N ARG A 41 6.92 -4.04 -8.59
CA ARG A 41 6.71 -2.97 -7.59
C ARG A 41 5.84 -3.45 -6.43
N PHE A 42 4.79 -4.22 -6.71
CA PHE A 42 3.91 -4.81 -5.70
C PHE A 42 4.67 -5.79 -4.81
N GLN A 43 5.44 -6.70 -5.39
CA GLN A 43 6.26 -7.67 -4.65
C GLN A 43 7.28 -6.98 -3.73
N GLY A 44 7.85 -5.86 -4.16
CA GLY A 44 8.79 -5.08 -3.34
C GLY A 44 8.17 -4.39 -2.11
N SER A 45 6.85 -4.22 -2.06
CA SER A 45 6.17 -3.53 -0.97
C SER A 45 5.21 -4.42 -0.16
N VAL A 46 4.68 -5.49 -0.75
CA VAL A 46 3.63 -6.32 -0.14
C VAL A 46 4.05 -6.87 1.22
N PHE A 47 5.28 -7.38 1.36
CA PHE A 47 5.75 -7.92 2.64
C PHE A 47 6.04 -6.86 3.70
N ARG A 48 6.15 -5.58 3.32
CA ARG A 48 6.28 -4.49 4.28
C ARG A 48 4.91 -4.02 4.77
N VAL A 49 3.89 -4.09 3.92
CA VAL A 49 2.58 -3.48 4.18
C VAL A 49 1.54 -4.52 4.65
N ALA A 50 1.50 -5.68 4.01
CA ALA A 50 0.51 -6.72 4.27
C ALA A 50 0.53 -7.25 5.72
N PRO A 51 1.69 -7.46 6.39
CA PRO A 51 1.69 -7.98 7.76
C PRO A 51 0.96 -7.07 8.75
N PHE A 52 1.10 -5.75 8.62
CA PHE A 52 0.39 -4.79 9.49
C PHE A 52 -1.12 -4.90 9.30
N PHE A 53 -1.59 -4.90 8.06
CA PHE A 53 -3.02 -5.03 7.78
C PHE A 53 -3.57 -6.39 8.21
N MET A 54 -2.85 -7.48 7.95
CA MET A 54 -3.25 -8.82 8.38
C MET A 54 -3.34 -8.91 9.91
N PHE A 55 -2.34 -8.40 10.63
CA PHE A 55 -2.34 -8.39 12.08
C PHE A 55 -3.53 -7.60 12.65
N THR A 56 -3.77 -6.39 12.13
CA THR A 56 -4.92 -5.59 12.59
C THR A 56 -6.25 -6.28 12.32
N TYR A 57 -6.41 -6.94 11.18
CA TYR A 57 -7.60 -7.71 10.86
C TYR A 57 -7.83 -8.84 11.87
N LEU A 58 -6.81 -9.66 12.12
CA LEU A 58 -6.88 -10.77 13.08
C LEU A 58 -7.18 -10.29 14.50
N LEU A 59 -6.55 -9.18 14.91
CA LEU A 59 -6.80 -8.57 16.23
C LEU A 59 -8.25 -8.11 16.36
N MET A 60 -8.82 -7.49 15.33
CA MET A 60 -10.22 -7.04 15.33
C MET A 60 -11.19 -8.22 15.37
N GLU A 61 -10.90 -9.30 14.66
CA GLU A 61 -11.72 -10.51 14.67
C GLU A 61 -11.75 -11.16 16.06
N TRP A 62 -10.56 -11.36 16.66
CA TRP A 62 -10.42 -11.86 18.02
C TRP A 62 -11.15 -10.98 19.03
N ALA A 63 -10.98 -9.66 18.97
CA ALA A 63 -11.61 -8.74 19.90
C ALA A 63 -13.15 -8.80 19.81
N LYS A 64 -13.69 -8.91 18.59
CA LYS A 64 -15.14 -9.04 18.37
C LYS A 64 -15.67 -10.36 18.93
N GLU A 65 -14.98 -11.48 18.71
CA GLU A 65 -15.35 -12.78 19.26
C GLU A 65 -15.31 -12.78 20.78
N LYS A 66 -14.22 -12.26 21.36
CA LYS A 66 -14.04 -12.24 22.80
C LYS A 66 -15.08 -11.36 23.49
N ASN A 67 -15.42 -10.22 22.89
CA ASN A 67 -16.48 -9.35 23.40
C ASN A 67 -17.85 -10.04 23.40
N ARG A 68 -18.16 -10.82 22.36
CA ARG A 68 -19.40 -11.63 22.31
C ARG A 68 -19.40 -12.73 23.37
N GLU A 69 -18.28 -13.39 23.60
CA GLU A 69 -18.15 -14.44 24.61
C GLU A 69 -18.37 -13.90 26.03
N ILE A 70 -17.73 -12.79 26.38
CA ILE A 70 -17.79 -12.20 27.73
C ILE A 70 -19.19 -11.62 28.04
N HIS A 71 -19.90 -11.12 27.04
CA HIS A 71 -21.27 -10.62 27.23
C HIS A 71 -22.32 -11.74 27.31
N ARG A 72 -21.95 -12.99 27.03
CA ARG A 72 -22.85 -14.12 27.20
C ARG A 72 -22.88 -14.52 28.68
N LYS A 73 -24.09 -14.69 29.23
CA LYS A 73 -24.28 -15.20 30.59
C LYS A 73 -23.63 -16.58 30.73
N ASN A 74 -22.88 -16.80 31.80
CA ASN A 74 -22.29 -18.09 32.12
C ASN A 74 -23.28 -18.91 32.98
N PRO A 75 -23.78 -20.07 32.51
CA PRO A 75 -24.72 -20.88 33.28
C PRO A 75 -24.19 -21.32 34.65
N LYS A 76 -22.86 -21.47 34.78
CA LYS A 76 -22.22 -21.90 36.03
C LYS A 76 -22.35 -20.91 37.18
N ASP A 77 -22.60 -19.64 36.87
CA ASP A 77 -22.74 -18.60 37.88
C ASP A 77 -24.08 -18.72 38.65
N TYR A 78 -25.03 -19.50 38.13
CA TYR A 78 -26.37 -19.70 38.71
C TYR A 78 -26.57 -21.09 39.33
N GLU A 79 -25.53 -21.94 39.39
CA GLU A 79 -25.65 -23.32 39.88
C GLU A 79 -25.86 -23.41 41.40
N ASN A 80 -25.41 -22.39 42.16
CA ASN A 80 -25.50 -22.36 43.63
C ASN A 80 -26.44 -21.26 44.16
N ASP A 81 -27.26 -20.67 43.28
CA ASP A 81 -28.23 -19.64 43.65
C ASP A 81 -29.53 -20.34 44.09
N THR A 82 -29.58 -20.76 45.36
CA THR A 82 -30.75 -21.37 46.02
C THR A 82 -31.05 -20.64 47.32
#